data_AF-A0AAE3FPA5-F1
#
_entry.id   AF-A0AAE3FPA5-F1
#
_cell.length_a   1.000
_cell.length_b   1.000
_cell.length_c   1.000
_cell.angle_alpha   90.00
_cell.angle_beta   90.00
_cell.angle_gamma   90.00
#
_symmetry.space_group_name_H-M   'P 1'
#
loop_
_entity.id
_entity.type
_entity.pdbx_description
1 polymer ?
#
loop_
_entity_poly.entity_id
_entity_poly.type
_entity_poly.pdbx_seq_one_letter_code
_entity_poly.pdbx_strand_id
1 'polypeptide(L)'
;MSNGSDPAAVLTALDRAQDAFEMVGRGRTAFEDGISADEDWKTQLTKACRLLEVVDTLQSEDGYYTAVIEVCFGAIERSIEAYALAMTNNTLQDFRDHQFSYERAHQIGLLEGETAAAMKDLYSENRTESYYGGGRPTQKQAEAMTDLATAVHRFTANQIREGGVCLCD
;
A
#
# COMPACT_ATOMS: atom_id res chain seq x y z
N MET A 1 -14.41 -22.00 -31.90
CA MET A 1 -14.59 -21.72 -30.47
C MET A 1 -13.33 -22.18 -29.77
N SER A 2 -12.54 -21.28 -29.20
CA SER A 2 -11.29 -21.65 -28.54
C SER A 2 -11.61 -22.32 -27.21
N ASN A 3 -11.33 -23.62 -27.09
CA ASN A 3 -11.30 -24.34 -25.80
C ASN A 3 -10.02 -23.92 -25.07
N GLY A 4 -10.06 -22.80 -24.35
CA GLY A 4 -8.99 -22.43 -23.42
C GLY A 4 -9.06 -23.32 -22.18
N SER A 5 -8.47 -24.50 -22.23
CA SER A 5 -8.28 -25.34 -21.04
C SER A 5 -7.08 -24.80 -20.28
N ASP A 6 -7.28 -23.77 -19.47
CA ASP A 6 -6.26 -23.35 -18.52
C ASP A 6 -5.79 -24.57 -17.68
N PRO A 7 -4.51 -24.62 -17.26
CA PRO A 7 -4.01 -25.77 -16.53
C PRO A 7 -4.86 -26.04 -15.29
N ALA A 8 -5.24 -27.30 -15.07
CA ALA A 8 -6.07 -27.68 -13.93
C ALA A 8 -5.50 -27.20 -12.58
N ALA A 9 -4.16 -27.15 -12.45
CA ALA A 9 -3.49 -26.60 -11.28
C ALA A 9 -3.76 -25.10 -11.07
N VAL A 10 -3.82 -24.31 -12.15
CA VAL A 10 -4.14 -22.88 -12.09
C VAL A 10 -5.59 -22.69 -11.68
N LEU A 11 -6.53 -23.43 -12.31
CA LEU A 11 -7.95 -23.36 -11.97
C LEU A 11 -8.20 -23.76 -10.51
N THR A 12 -7.55 -24.82 -10.04
CA THR A 12 -7.65 -25.28 -8.64
C THR A 12 -7.09 -24.24 -7.66
N ALA A 13 -5.95 -23.62 -7.98
CA ALA A 13 -5.35 -22.60 -7.12
C ALA A 13 -6.19 -21.31 -7.10
N LEU A 14 -6.78 -20.93 -8.24
CA LEU A 14 -7.68 -19.78 -8.35
C LEU A 14 -8.95 -19.98 -7.51
N ASP A 15 -9.62 -21.12 -7.66
CA ASP A 15 -10.82 -21.48 -6.90
C ASP A 15 -10.54 -21.42 -5.39
N ARG A 16 -9.43 -22.05 -4.95
CA ARG A 16 -9.00 -21.99 -3.55
C ARG A 16 -8.70 -20.57 -3.06
N ALA A 17 -8.10 -19.73 -3.90
CA ALA A 17 -7.82 -18.34 -3.54
C ALA A 17 -9.12 -17.53 -3.40
N GLN A 18 -10.07 -17.72 -4.31
CA GLN A 18 -11.38 -17.05 -4.28
C GLN A 18 -12.17 -17.44 -3.02
N ASP A 19 -12.27 -18.74 -2.71
CA ASP A 19 -12.89 -19.24 -1.48
C ASP A 19 -12.28 -18.58 -0.22
N ALA A 20 -10.95 -18.45 -0.20
CA ALA A 20 -10.25 -17.84 0.93
C ALA A 20 -10.55 -16.33 1.05
N PHE A 21 -10.64 -15.59 -0.06
CA PHE A 21 -11.00 -14.17 -0.07
C PHE A 21 -12.47 -13.92 0.31
N GLU A 22 -13.38 -14.84 -0.05
CA GLU A 22 -14.79 -14.79 0.36
C GLU A 22 -15.00 -15.27 1.82
N MET A 23 -13.94 -15.81 2.45
CA MET A 23 -13.98 -16.43 3.78
C MET A 23 -15.01 -17.59 3.86
N VAL A 24 -15.23 -18.30 2.76
CA VAL A 24 -16.16 -19.42 2.67
C VAL A 24 -15.50 -20.68 3.25
N GLY A 25 -16.09 -21.23 4.31
CA GLY A 25 -15.76 -22.57 4.82
C GLY A 25 -14.53 -22.67 5.74
N ARG A 26 -14.80 -23.07 6.99
CA ARG A 26 -13.93 -23.68 8.01
C ARG A 26 -12.97 -22.76 8.80
N GLY A 27 -13.32 -22.57 10.07
CA GLY A 27 -12.39 -22.30 11.16
C GLY A 27 -12.40 -20.87 11.69
N ARG A 28 -11.73 -20.65 12.83
CA ARG A 28 -11.49 -19.32 13.39
C ARG A 28 -10.46 -18.63 12.48
N THR A 29 -10.88 -17.60 11.74
CA THR A 29 -10.01 -16.82 10.86
C THR A 29 -8.84 -16.24 11.67
N ALA A 30 -7.62 -16.50 11.23
CA ALA A 30 -6.42 -15.86 11.76
C ALA A 30 -6.22 -14.54 11.00
N PHE A 31 -6.51 -13.42 11.67
CA PHE A 31 -6.21 -12.09 11.14
C PHE A 31 -4.75 -11.74 11.42
N GLU A 32 -4.18 -10.86 10.60
CA GLU A 32 -2.82 -10.38 10.82
C GLU A 32 -2.75 -9.57 12.12
N ASP A 33 -1.78 -9.92 12.98
CA ASP A 33 -1.52 -9.19 14.22
C ASP A 33 -1.04 -7.77 13.90
N GLY A 34 -1.52 -6.78 14.67
CA GLY A 34 -1.18 -5.38 14.50
C GLY A 34 -2.07 -4.61 13.51
N ILE A 35 -2.93 -5.26 12.72
CA ILE A 35 -3.93 -4.55 11.91
C ILE A 35 -5.19 -4.29 12.76
N SER A 36 -5.52 -3.01 12.95
CA SER A 36 -6.75 -2.60 13.65
C SER A 36 -8.00 -3.04 12.87
N ALA A 37 -9.04 -3.48 13.59
CA ALA A 37 -10.36 -3.80 13.04
C ALA A 37 -11.45 -2.79 13.44
N ASP A 38 -11.09 -1.73 14.17
CA ASP A 38 -12.07 -0.81 14.78
C ASP A 38 -12.66 0.17 13.76
N GLU A 39 -11.81 1.01 13.17
CA GLU A 39 -12.20 2.04 12.21
C GLU A 39 -11.35 1.92 10.94
N ASP A 40 -11.93 2.28 9.80
CA ASP A 40 -11.28 2.15 8.49
C ASP A 40 -9.94 2.91 8.43
N TRP A 41 -9.88 4.11 9.01
CA TRP A 41 -8.65 4.90 9.03
C TRP A 41 -7.56 4.26 9.90
N LYS A 42 -7.93 3.64 11.04
CA LYS A 42 -7.00 2.90 11.91
C LYS A 42 -6.48 1.66 11.19
N THR A 43 -7.36 0.99 10.45
CA THR A 43 -7.01 -0.14 9.58
C THR A 43 -5.96 0.26 8.55
N GLN A 44 -6.15 1.38 7.86
CA GLN A 44 -5.18 1.82 6.84
C GLN A 44 -3.87 2.31 7.46
N LEU A 45 -3.93 3.03 8.59
CA LEU A 45 -2.73 3.49 9.27
C LEU A 45 -1.86 2.32 9.75
N THR A 46 -2.48 1.33 10.39
CA THR A 46 -1.77 0.13 10.86
C THR A 46 -1.27 -0.75 9.71
N LYS A 47 -2.00 -0.85 8.60
CA LYS A 47 -1.49 -1.48 7.37
C LYS A 47 -0.24 -0.78 6.84
N ALA A 48 -0.21 0.55 6.85
CA ALA A 48 1.00 1.29 6.46
C ALA A 48 2.18 0.96 7.39
N CYS A 49 1.96 0.85 8.70
CA CYS A 49 3.00 0.42 9.65
C CYS A 49 3.54 -0.99 9.32
N ARG A 50 2.64 -1.95 9.07
CA ARG A 50 3.01 -3.32 8.70
C ARG A 50 3.77 -3.39 7.39
N LEU A 51 3.42 -2.57 6.40
CA LEU A 51 4.15 -2.48 5.14
C LEU A 51 5.57 -1.91 5.33
N LEU A 52 5.74 -0.90 6.20
CA LEU A 52 7.09 -0.39 6.53
C LEU A 52 7.94 -1.42 7.27
N GLU A 53 7.36 -2.22 8.17
CA GLU A 53 8.07 -3.34 8.81
C GLU A 53 8.52 -4.41 7.80
N VAL A 54 7.70 -4.66 6.77
CA VAL A 54 8.08 -5.54 5.66
C VAL A 54 9.23 -4.94 4.85
N VAL A 55 9.24 -3.62 4.63
CA VAL A 55 10.38 -2.94 3.96
C VAL A 55 11.67 -3.18 4.74
N ASP A 56 11.66 -2.97 6.06
CA ASP A 56 12.83 -3.21 6.91
C ASP A 56 13.31 -4.65 6.83
N THR A 57 12.36 -5.60 6.86
CA THR A 57 12.66 -7.04 6.72
C THR A 57 13.32 -7.33 5.36
N LEU A 58 12.75 -6.85 4.26
CA LEU A 58 13.27 -7.08 2.91
C LEU A 58 14.64 -6.43 2.69
N GLN A 59 14.89 -5.27 3.30
CA GLN A 59 16.19 -4.61 3.24
C GLN A 59 17.27 -5.40 3.99
N SER A 60 16.92 -6.08 5.08
CA SER A 60 17.86 -6.91 5.84
C SER A 60 18.37 -8.14 5.08
N GLU A 61 17.58 -8.63 4.11
CA GLU A 61 17.91 -9.80 3.29
C GLU A 61 18.65 -9.45 1.97
N ASP A 62 18.74 -8.15 1.62
CA ASP A 62 19.32 -7.58 0.38
C ASP A 62 18.71 -8.11 -0.95
N GLY A 63 18.84 -7.34 -2.02
CA GLY A 63 18.47 -7.74 -3.39
C GLY A 63 16.98 -7.71 -3.75
N TYR A 64 16.07 -7.42 -2.80
CA TYR A 64 14.62 -7.34 -3.03
C TYR A 64 14.12 -5.95 -3.47
N TYR A 65 14.90 -5.22 -4.27
CA TYR A 65 14.65 -3.79 -4.56
C TYR A 65 13.29 -3.52 -5.24
N THR A 66 12.85 -4.37 -6.18
CA THR A 66 11.51 -4.24 -6.77
C THR A 66 10.42 -4.33 -5.71
N ALA A 67 10.51 -5.32 -4.81
CA ALA A 67 9.51 -5.53 -3.77
C ALA A 67 9.51 -4.37 -2.76
N VAL A 68 10.70 -3.89 -2.36
CA VAL A 68 10.82 -2.73 -1.47
C VAL A 68 10.12 -1.51 -2.08
N ILE A 69 10.34 -1.21 -3.37
CA ILE A 69 9.72 -0.06 -4.03
C ILE A 69 8.19 -0.20 -4.08
N GLU A 70 7.66 -1.36 -4.47
CA GLU A 70 6.22 -1.61 -4.54
C GLU A 70 5.55 -1.52 -3.15
N VAL A 71 6.20 -2.09 -2.13
CA VAL A 71 5.70 -2.02 -0.74
C VAL A 71 5.74 -0.58 -0.21
N CYS A 72 6.76 0.21 -0.56
CA CYS A 72 6.83 1.64 -0.22
C CYS A 72 5.68 2.44 -0.81
N PHE A 73 5.32 2.22 -2.08
CA PHE A 73 4.13 2.87 -2.67
C PHE A 73 2.85 2.47 -1.93
N GLY A 74 2.69 1.18 -1.60
CA GLY A 74 1.59 0.73 -0.77
C GLY A 74 1.53 1.46 0.58
N ALA A 75 2.66 1.59 1.29
CA ALA A 75 2.73 2.28 2.58
C ALA A 75 2.34 3.77 2.46
N ILE A 76 2.79 4.45 1.41
CA ILE A 76 2.44 5.85 1.10
C ILE A 76 0.93 5.99 0.88
N GLU A 77 0.36 5.16 0.01
CA GLU A 77 -1.07 5.20 -0.33
C GLU A 77 -1.93 4.94 0.91
N ARG A 78 -1.61 3.90 1.68
CA ARG A 78 -2.33 3.57 2.92
C ARG A 78 -2.23 4.68 3.97
N SER A 79 -1.10 5.37 4.05
CA SER A 79 -0.95 6.54 4.92
C SER A 79 -1.88 7.67 4.50
N ILE A 80 -1.86 8.05 3.22
CA ILE A 80 -2.74 9.10 2.69
C ILE A 80 -4.23 8.75 2.87
N GLU A 81 -4.59 7.50 2.59
CA GLU A 81 -5.95 6.98 2.81
C GLU A 81 -6.37 7.11 4.27
N ALA A 82 -5.51 6.71 5.21
CA ALA A 82 -5.79 6.85 6.64
C ALA A 82 -6.11 8.30 7.01
N TYR A 83 -5.32 9.26 6.54
CA TYR A 83 -5.62 10.68 6.79
C TYR A 83 -6.95 11.11 6.18
N ALA A 84 -7.22 10.73 4.92
CA ALA A 84 -8.46 11.10 4.26
C ALA A 84 -9.70 10.53 4.96
N LEU A 85 -9.63 9.28 5.42
CA LEU A 85 -10.69 8.60 6.17
C LEU A 85 -10.89 9.21 7.57
N ALA A 86 -9.80 9.64 8.22
CA ALA A 86 -9.88 10.26 9.55
C ALA A 86 -10.40 11.70 9.51
N MET A 87 -10.04 12.46 8.48
CA MET A 87 -10.24 13.93 8.44
C MET A 87 -11.40 14.37 7.56
N THR A 88 -12.03 13.46 6.82
CA THR A 88 -13.10 13.77 5.88
C THR A 88 -14.18 12.68 5.86
N ASN A 89 -15.21 12.84 5.04
CA ASN A 89 -16.26 11.84 4.84
C ASN A 89 -15.92 10.81 3.75
N ASN A 90 -14.64 10.68 3.37
CA ASN A 90 -14.22 9.64 2.43
C ASN A 90 -14.48 8.25 2.99
N THR A 91 -14.65 7.28 2.10
CA THR A 91 -14.76 5.86 2.43
C THR A 91 -13.70 5.06 1.67
N LEU A 92 -13.45 3.83 2.09
CA LEU A 92 -12.53 2.92 1.39
C LEU A 92 -12.84 2.74 -0.11
N GLN A 93 -14.12 2.91 -0.49
CA GLN A 93 -14.53 2.77 -1.88
C GLN A 93 -14.02 3.88 -2.80
N ASP A 94 -13.66 5.04 -2.22
CA ASP A 94 -13.12 6.16 -2.99
C ASP A 94 -11.68 5.89 -3.46
N PHE A 95 -10.96 4.98 -2.80
CA PHE A 95 -9.53 4.71 -3.02
C PHE A 95 -9.26 3.43 -3.82
N ARG A 96 -10.20 3.06 -4.71
CA ARG A 96 -10.01 1.93 -5.65
C ARG A 96 -8.96 2.22 -6.73
N ASP A 97 -8.71 3.50 -7.00
CA ASP A 97 -7.69 3.96 -7.92
C ASP A 97 -6.48 4.46 -7.13
N HIS A 98 -5.33 3.82 -7.31
CA HIS A 98 -4.09 4.18 -6.65
C HIS A 98 -3.65 5.62 -6.95
N GLN A 99 -3.87 6.10 -8.17
CA GLN A 99 -3.50 7.46 -8.54
C GLN A 99 -4.37 8.50 -7.83
N PHE A 100 -5.63 8.15 -7.51
CA PHE A 100 -6.53 9.03 -6.81
C PHE A 100 -6.03 9.38 -5.41
N SER A 101 -5.33 8.47 -4.71
CA SER A 101 -4.76 8.75 -3.38
C SER A 101 -3.86 9.99 -3.41
N TYR A 102 -2.97 10.12 -4.39
CA TYR A 102 -2.06 11.27 -4.50
C TYR A 102 -2.80 12.56 -4.82
N GLU A 103 -3.74 12.54 -5.77
CA GLU A 103 -4.57 13.71 -6.08
C GLU A 103 -5.38 14.15 -4.85
N ARG A 104 -5.92 13.17 -4.13
CA ARG A 104 -6.76 13.39 -2.97
C ARG A 104 -5.98 14.01 -1.83
N ALA A 105 -4.71 13.64 -1.63
CA ALA A 105 -3.83 14.25 -0.62
C ALA A 105 -3.77 15.79 -0.76
N HIS A 106 -3.74 16.30 -1.99
CA HIS A 106 -3.80 17.75 -2.20
C HIS A 106 -5.19 18.33 -1.91
N GLN A 107 -6.24 17.70 -2.43
CA GLN A 107 -7.62 18.20 -2.30
C GLN A 107 -8.08 18.33 -0.84
N ILE A 108 -7.54 17.51 0.05
CA ILE A 108 -7.85 17.52 1.50
C ILE A 108 -6.83 18.32 2.32
N GLY A 109 -5.90 19.01 1.66
CA GLY A 109 -4.91 19.86 2.31
C GLY A 109 -3.82 19.12 3.08
N LEU A 110 -3.60 17.83 2.81
CA LEU A 110 -2.50 17.08 3.42
C LEU A 110 -1.16 17.47 2.80
N LEU A 111 -1.11 17.59 1.47
CA LEU A 111 0.09 17.94 0.71
C LEU A 111 -0.15 19.15 -0.20
N GLU A 112 0.91 19.88 -0.52
CA GLU A 112 0.86 20.90 -1.55
C GLU A 112 0.66 20.27 -2.93
N GLY A 113 0.05 21.03 -3.86
CA GLY A 113 -0.32 20.52 -5.17
C GLY A 113 0.87 20.04 -5.98
N GLU A 114 1.99 20.77 -5.94
CA GLU A 114 3.23 20.39 -6.64
C GLU A 114 3.81 19.09 -6.07
N THR A 115 3.81 18.92 -4.74
CA THR A 115 4.29 17.70 -4.08
C THR A 115 3.40 16.49 -4.44
N ALA A 116 2.08 16.66 -4.35
CA ALA A 116 1.13 15.59 -4.68
C ALA A 116 1.24 15.16 -6.16
N ALA A 117 1.40 16.13 -7.08
CA ALA A 117 1.61 15.86 -8.49
C ALA A 117 2.93 15.08 -8.73
N ALA A 118 4.03 15.54 -8.13
CA ALA A 118 5.32 14.86 -8.26
C ALA A 118 5.30 13.41 -7.74
N MET A 119 4.59 13.15 -6.64
CA MET A 119 4.42 11.79 -6.10
C MET A 119 3.57 10.91 -7.04
N LYS A 120 2.50 11.47 -7.63
CA LYS A 120 1.68 10.78 -8.62
C LYS A 120 2.48 10.43 -9.88
N ASP A 121 3.30 11.36 -10.36
CA ASP A 121 4.15 11.15 -11.53
C ASP A 121 5.19 10.06 -11.24
N LEU A 122 5.84 10.11 -10.08
CA LEU A 122 6.78 9.08 -9.63
C LEU A 122 6.15 7.68 -9.60
N TYR A 123 4.92 7.55 -9.09
CA TYR A 123 4.17 6.29 -9.12
C TYR A 123 3.92 5.80 -10.56
N SER A 124 3.48 6.71 -11.42
CA SER A 124 3.10 6.41 -12.81
C SER A 124 4.31 6.01 -13.66
N GLU A 125 5.43 6.72 -13.48
CA GLU A 125 6.70 6.44 -14.13
C GLU A 125 7.25 5.10 -13.67
N ASN A 126 7.28 4.82 -12.35
CA ASN A 126 7.74 3.54 -11.83
C ASN A 126 6.91 2.38 -12.35
N ARG A 127 5.56 2.49 -12.35
CA ARG A 127 4.67 1.49 -12.97
C ARG A 127 5.02 1.28 -14.44
N THR A 128 5.19 2.36 -15.20
CA THR A 128 5.51 2.27 -16.64
C THR A 128 6.86 1.61 -16.88
N GLU A 129 7.89 1.97 -16.12
CA GLU A 129 9.24 1.40 -16.25
C GLU A 129 9.28 -0.07 -15.78
N SER A 130 8.60 -0.40 -14.69
CA SER A 130 8.48 -1.76 -14.15
C SER A 130 7.75 -2.70 -15.13
N TYR A 131 6.67 -2.23 -15.78
CA TYR A 131 5.90 -3.04 -16.73
C TYR A 131 6.48 -3.08 -18.15
N TYR A 132 7.10 -2.00 -18.63
CA TYR A 132 7.46 -1.85 -20.04
C TYR A 132 8.90 -1.38 -20.30
N GLY A 133 9.58 -0.85 -19.28
CA GLY A 133 10.91 -0.24 -19.43
C GLY A 133 12.07 -1.22 -19.40
N GLY A 134 11.88 -2.43 -18.85
CA GLY A 134 12.96 -3.41 -18.69
C GLY A 134 14.09 -2.95 -17.75
N GLY A 135 13.86 -1.85 -17.02
CA GLY A 135 14.77 -1.32 -16.02
C GLY A 135 14.93 -2.30 -14.86
N ARG A 136 16.15 -2.43 -14.34
CA ARG A 136 16.43 -3.22 -13.14
C ARG A 136 16.45 -2.29 -11.94
N PRO A 137 15.55 -2.48 -10.95
CA PRO A 137 15.57 -1.67 -9.74
C PRO A 137 16.92 -1.73 -9.04
N THR A 138 17.31 -0.59 -8.48
CA THR A 138 18.60 -0.39 -7.82
C THR A 138 18.41 -0.23 -6.31
N GLN A 139 19.45 -0.54 -5.55
CA GLN A 139 19.52 -0.26 -4.11
C GLN A 139 19.18 1.20 -3.81
N LYS A 140 19.75 2.15 -4.56
CA LYS A 140 19.51 3.58 -4.37
C LYS A 140 18.04 3.97 -4.55
N GLN A 141 17.32 3.36 -5.50
CA GLN A 141 15.89 3.60 -5.67
C GLN A 141 15.10 3.06 -4.48
N ALA A 142 15.44 1.85 -4.01
CA ALA A 142 14.79 1.24 -2.86
C ALA A 142 15.00 2.05 -1.57
N GLU A 143 16.23 2.51 -1.31
CA GLU A 143 16.56 3.38 -0.17
C GLU A 143 15.78 4.70 -0.24
N ALA A 144 15.79 5.38 -1.39
CA ALA A 144 15.07 6.66 -1.57
C ALA A 144 13.56 6.51 -1.41
N MET A 145 12.97 5.41 -1.89
CA MET A 145 11.55 5.13 -1.70
C MET A 145 11.21 4.81 -0.24
N THR A 146 12.12 4.18 0.48
CA THR A 146 11.97 3.89 1.92
C THR A 146 11.97 5.19 2.72
N ASP A 147 12.89 6.10 2.42
CA ASP A 147 12.95 7.42 3.04
C ASP A 147 11.66 8.21 2.79
N LEU A 148 11.17 8.21 1.54
CA LEU A 148 9.93 8.89 1.17
C LEU A 148 8.72 8.28 1.91
N ALA A 149 8.59 6.95 1.90
CA ALA A 149 7.48 6.27 2.56
C ALA A 149 7.45 6.53 4.07
N THR A 150 8.62 6.47 4.71
CA THR A 150 8.78 6.77 6.13
C THR A 150 8.41 8.22 6.45
N ALA A 151 8.88 9.17 5.62
CA ALA A 151 8.59 10.59 5.81
C ALA A 151 7.09 10.91 5.66
N VAL A 152 6.45 10.37 4.61
CA VAL A 152 5.01 10.55 4.38
C VAL A 152 4.21 9.92 5.52
N HIS A 153 4.52 8.67 5.89
CA HIS A 153 3.81 7.97 6.95
C HIS A 153 3.87 8.72 8.29
N ARG A 154 5.08 9.13 8.70
CA ARG A 154 5.29 9.90 9.93
C ARG A 154 4.55 11.23 9.90
N PHE A 155 4.63 11.96 8.78
CA PHE A 155 3.93 13.23 8.62
C PHE A 155 2.42 13.04 8.75
N THR A 156 1.84 12.09 8.03
CA THR A 156 0.41 11.76 8.06
C THR A 156 -0.06 11.35 9.46
N ALA A 157 0.64 10.42 10.11
CA ALA A 157 0.29 9.97 11.47
C ALA A 157 0.25 11.15 12.46
N ASN A 158 1.21 12.07 12.35
CA ASN A 158 1.25 13.28 13.17
C ASN A 158 0.07 14.24 12.89
N GLN A 159 -0.45 14.30 11.65
CA GLN A 159 -1.58 15.15 11.32
C GLN A 159 -2.94 14.59 11.79
N ILE A 160 -3.08 13.27 11.94
CA ILE A 160 -4.32 12.64 12.47
C ILE A 160 -4.53 12.98 13.96
N ARG A 161 -3.45 13.26 14.72
CA ARG A 161 -3.48 13.73 16.13
C ARG A 161 -4.18 12.79 17.12
N GLU A 162 -4.38 11.51 16.77
CA GLU A 162 -4.80 10.46 17.70
C GLU A 162 -3.61 9.52 17.99
N GLY A 163 -3.17 9.49 19.25
CA GLY A 163 -2.05 8.66 19.67
C GLY A 163 -2.42 7.19 19.90
N GLY A 164 -1.42 6.31 19.87
CA GLY A 164 -1.59 4.88 20.21
C GLY A 164 -2.13 4.00 19.07
N VAL A 165 -2.33 4.57 17.87
CA VAL A 165 -2.75 3.81 16.68
C VAL A 165 -1.58 3.47 15.77
N CYS A 166 -0.65 4.42 15.55
CA CYS A 166 0.59 4.15 14.82
C CYS A 166 1.45 3.16 15.61
N LEU A 167 1.98 2.14 14.92
CA LEU A 167 2.81 1.08 15.51
C LEU A 167 4.32 1.29 15.30
N CYS A 168 4.70 2.32 14.53
CA CYS A 168 6.09 2.65 14.27
C CYS A 168 6.71 3.44 15.45
N ASP A 169 8.02 3.26 15.65
CA ASP A 169 8.83 3.97 16.66
C ASP A 169 9.19 5.42 16.29
#